data_AF-A0A351T6N7-F1
#
_entry.id   AF-A0A351T6N7-F1
#
_cell.length_a   1.000
_cell.length_b   1.000
_cell.length_c   1.000
_cell.angle_alpha   90.00
_cell.angle_beta   90.00
_cell.angle_gamma   90.00
#
_symmetry.space_group_name_H-M   'P 1'
#
loop_
_entity.id
_entity.type
_entity.pdbx_description
1 polymer ?
#
loop_
_entity_poly.entity_id
_entity_poly.type
_entity_poly.pdbx_seq_one_letter_code
_entity_poly.pdbx_strand_id
1 'polypeptide(L)'
;MDTDFPADIAATQALLAAQGYIADRSLATVLFLSLTLGRPLFLEGEAGVGKTEIAKVLADGLGRHLLRLQCYEGLDTASAVYEWNYAAQMIEIRLAEAEGVSDRQELGRDIFSERFLIRRPLLQALSPDV
;
A
#
# COMPACT_ATOMS: atom_id res chain seq x y z
N MET A 1 -9.79 -12.71 10.67
CA MET A 1 -8.83 -13.23 9.68
C MET A 1 -7.74 -13.93 10.48
N ASP A 2 -7.74 -15.26 10.50
CA ASP A 2 -6.64 -16.01 11.09
C ASP A 2 -5.38 -15.68 10.29
N THR A 3 -4.50 -14.88 10.89
CA THR A 3 -3.24 -14.50 10.30
C THR A 3 -2.23 -15.57 10.67
N ASP A 4 -1.92 -16.46 9.73
CA ASP A 4 -0.86 -17.45 9.87
C ASP A 4 0.50 -16.74 9.81
N PHE A 5 0.84 -16.04 10.89
CA PHE A 5 2.20 -15.57 11.12
C PHE A 5 3.09 -16.77 11.45
N PRO A 6 4.38 -16.71 11.10
CA PRO A 6 5.30 -17.79 11.45
C PRO A 6 5.29 -18.02 12.96
N ALA A 7 5.20 -19.28 13.38
CA ALA A 7 5.07 -19.66 14.80
C ALA A 7 6.34 -19.41 15.62
N ASP A 8 7.50 -19.37 14.96
CA ASP A 8 8.79 -19.13 15.58
C ASP A 8 9.82 -18.52 14.59
N ILE A 9 11.04 -18.35 15.08
CA ILE A 9 12.17 -17.81 14.30
C ILE A 9 12.53 -18.73 13.12
N ALA A 10 12.49 -20.05 13.29
CA ALA A 10 12.84 -21.01 12.24
C ALA A 10 11.79 -21.02 11.13
N ALA A 11 10.51 -20.96 11.48
CA ALA A 11 9.40 -20.78 10.56
C ALA A 11 9.53 -19.45 9.79
N THR A 12 9.99 -18.39 10.43
CA THR A 12 10.25 -17.10 9.78
C THR A 12 11.38 -17.20 8.76
N GLN A 13 12.48 -17.88 9.08
CA GLN A 13 13.56 -18.13 8.12
C GLN A 13 13.10 -19.00 6.94
N ALA A 14 12.32 -20.05 7.22
CA ALA A 14 11.78 -20.92 6.18
C ALA A 14 10.83 -20.17 5.23
N LEU A 15 9.98 -19.29 5.77
CA LEU A 15 9.09 -18.42 5.00
C LEU A 15 9.88 -17.54 4.02
N LEU A 16 10.92 -16.85 4.50
CA LEU A 16 11.76 -15.99 3.66
C LEU A 16 12.52 -16.81 2.61
N ALA A 17 13.07 -17.97 3.00
CA ALA A 17 13.81 -18.85 2.12
C ALA A 17 12.93 -19.43 0.99
N ALA A 18 11.66 -19.74 1.27
CA ALA A 18 10.71 -20.22 0.27
C ALA A 18 10.46 -19.20 -0.86
N GLN A 19 10.67 -17.91 -0.59
CA GLN A 19 10.58 -16.82 -1.57
C GLN A 19 11.95 -16.39 -2.11
N GLY A 20 13.01 -17.18 -1.86
CA GLY A 20 14.36 -16.90 -2.35
C GLY A 20 15.15 -15.88 -1.53
N TYR A 21 14.72 -15.54 -0.32
CA TYR A 21 15.43 -14.61 0.55
C TYR A 21 16.18 -15.34 1.67
N ILE A 22 17.51 -15.23 1.68
CA ILE A 22 18.36 -15.85 2.71
C ILE A 22 18.56 -14.84 3.85
N ALA A 23 17.84 -15.06 4.94
CA ALA A 23 17.98 -14.26 6.16
C ALA A 23 18.86 -14.97 7.20
N ASP A 24 19.73 -14.20 7.86
CA ASP A 24 20.40 -14.67 9.05
C ASP A 24 19.42 -14.80 10.23
N ARG A 25 19.89 -15.41 11.32
CA ARG A 25 19.04 -15.60 12.50
C ARG A 25 18.66 -14.28 13.15
N SER A 26 19.51 -13.25 13.08
CA SER A 26 19.25 -11.97 13.74
C SER A 26 18.07 -11.25 13.08
N LEU A 27 18.07 -11.14 11.75
CA LEU A 27 16.99 -10.55 10.97
C LEU A 27 15.67 -11.32 11.14
N ALA A 28 15.72 -12.65 11.08
CA ALA A 28 14.53 -13.48 11.28
C ALA A 28 13.95 -13.34 12.69
N THR A 29 14.80 -13.17 13.71
CA THR A 29 14.36 -12.93 15.09
C THR A 29 13.63 -11.60 15.22
N VAL A 30 14.22 -10.52 14.70
CA VAL A 30 13.61 -9.19 14.76
C VAL A 30 12.31 -9.14 13.95
N LEU A 31 12.28 -9.78 12.78
CA LEU A 31 11.08 -9.86 11.95
C LEU A 31 9.96 -10.65 12.62
N PHE A 32 10.27 -11.80 13.21
CA PHE A 32 9.32 -12.60 13.99
C PHE A 32 8.70 -11.77 15.13
N LEU A 33 9.54 -11.04 15.89
CA LEU A 33 9.07 -10.19 16.97
C LEU A 33 8.22 -9.01 16.46
N SER A 34 8.61 -8.38 15.35
CA SER A 34 7.83 -7.29 14.73
C SER A 34 6.42 -7.75 14.34
N LEU A 35 6.32 -8.92 13.71
CA LEU A 35 5.03 -9.53 13.33
C LEU A 35 4.20 -9.90 14.56
N THR A 36 4.82 -10.57 15.53
CA THR A 36 4.14 -11.05 16.75
C THR A 36 3.64 -9.90 17.62
N LEU A 37 4.41 -8.81 17.73
CA LEU A 37 4.08 -7.66 18.57
C LEU A 37 3.29 -6.57 17.83
N GLY A 38 3.09 -6.71 16.52
CA GLY A 38 2.46 -5.67 15.69
C GLY A 38 3.24 -4.35 15.70
N ARG A 39 4.58 -4.41 15.72
CA ARG A 39 5.45 -3.22 15.80
C ARG A 39 6.12 -2.94 14.45
N PRO A 40 6.18 -1.67 13.99
CA PRO A 40 6.90 -1.32 12.77
C PRO A 40 8.37 -1.74 12.82
N LEU A 41 8.89 -2.17 11.67
CA LEU A 41 10.28 -2.56 11.50
C LEU A 41 11.03 -1.51 10.69
N PHE A 42 12.14 -1.02 11.23
CA PHE A 42 13.08 -0.16 10.51
C PHE A 42 14.34 -0.96 10.19
N LEU A 43 14.80 -0.90 8.93
CA LEU A 43 15.93 -1.69 8.44
C LEU A 43 17.06 -0.78 7.96
N GLU A 44 18.21 -0.89 8.62
CA GLU A 44 19.44 -0.19 8.27
C GLU A 44 20.48 -1.13 7.65
N GLY A 45 21.44 -0.57 6.90
CA GLY A 45 22.63 -1.30 6.43
C GLY A 45 23.17 -0.76 5.11
N GLU A 46 24.08 -1.49 4.47
CA GLU A 46 24.69 -1.10 3.19
C GLU A 46 23.74 -1.21 1.99
N ALA A 47 24.02 -0.48 0.92
CA ALA A 47 23.25 -0.61 -0.32
C ALA A 47 23.38 -2.05 -0.88
N GLY A 48 22.28 -2.61 -1.41
CA GLY A 48 22.30 -3.92 -2.06
C GLY A 48 22.11 -5.14 -1.15
N VAL A 49 22.01 -4.98 0.18
CA VAL A 49 21.82 -6.11 1.13
C VAL A 49 20.38 -6.65 1.21
N GLY A 50 19.53 -6.38 0.21
CA GLY A 50 18.16 -6.89 0.17
C GLY A 50 17.15 -6.19 1.08
N LYS A 51 17.44 -4.98 1.59
CA LYS A 51 16.51 -4.19 2.44
C LYS A 51 15.14 -3.96 1.80
N THR A 52 15.10 -3.68 0.50
CA THR A 52 13.84 -3.47 -0.23
C THR A 52 13.15 -4.80 -0.52
N GLU A 53 13.94 -5.86 -0.73
CA GLU A 53 13.43 -7.14 -1.19
C GLU A 53 12.69 -7.90 -0.10
N ILE A 54 13.11 -7.76 1.16
CA ILE A 54 12.44 -8.37 2.31
C ILE A 54 10.96 -8.00 2.40
N ALA A 55 10.59 -6.77 2.04
CA ALA A 55 9.20 -6.32 2.10
C ALA A 55 8.33 -7.03 1.05
N LYS A 56 8.88 -7.31 -0.13
CA LYS A 56 8.19 -8.06 -1.20
C LYS A 56 8.03 -9.51 -0.81
N VAL A 57 9.13 -10.15 -0.44
CA VAL A 57 9.18 -11.54 -0.03
C VAL A 57 8.25 -11.81 1.15
N LEU A 58 8.21 -10.89 2.13
CA LEU A 58 7.31 -11.02 3.26
C LEU A 58 5.84 -10.88 2.86
N ALA A 59 5.53 -9.92 1.98
CA ALA A 59 4.17 -9.76 1.47
C ALA A 59 3.72 -11.01 0.70
N ASP A 60 4.55 -11.53 -0.20
CA ASP A 60 4.27 -12.73 -0.97
C ASP A 60 4.11 -13.96 -0.07
N GLY A 61 5.04 -14.15 0.89
CA GLY A 61 5.00 -15.26 1.84
C GLY A 61 3.78 -15.24 2.76
N LEU A 62 3.32 -14.05 3.16
CA LEU A 62 2.13 -13.89 4.02
C LEU A 62 0.82 -13.72 3.22
N GLY A 63 0.87 -13.77 1.89
CA GLY A 63 -0.29 -13.53 1.03
C GLY A 63 -0.92 -12.14 1.22
N ARG A 64 -0.08 -11.10 1.43
CA ARG A 64 -0.52 -9.72 1.69
C ARG A 64 -0.25 -8.84 0.49
N HIS A 65 -1.11 -7.84 0.32
CA HIS A 65 -0.86 -6.77 -0.64
C HIS A 65 0.29 -5.86 -0.15
N LEU A 66 1.31 -5.66 -0.98
CA LEU A 66 2.42 -4.76 -0.69
C LEU A 66 2.12 -3.34 -1.18
N LEU A 67 1.89 -2.43 -0.24
CA LEU A 67 1.81 -0.99 -0.53
C LEU A 67 3.19 -0.35 -0.45
N ARG A 68 3.61 0.30 -1.53
CA ARG A 68 4.93 0.95 -1.62
C ARG A 68 4.81 2.46 -1.76
N LEU A 69 5.30 3.19 -0.76
CA LEU A 69 5.53 4.63 -0.83
C LEU A 69 7.04 4.90 -1.00
N GLN A 70 7.43 5.52 -2.09
CA GLN A 70 8.80 5.96 -2.29
C GLN A 70 8.98 7.37 -1.73
N CYS A 71 9.89 7.51 -0.76
CA CYS A 71 10.23 8.82 -0.18
C CYS A 71 11.37 9.45 -0.98
N TYR A 72 11.15 10.66 -1.47
CA TYR A 72 12.12 11.47 -2.20
C TYR A 72 11.85 12.95 -1.93
N GLU A 73 12.82 13.81 -2.27
CA GLU A 73 12.66 15.25 -2.12
C GLU A 73 11.54 15.77 -3.04
N GLY A 74 10.55 16.46 -2.47
CA GLY A 74 9.37 16.91 -3.21
C GLY A 74 8.22 15.90 -3.23
N LEU A 75 8.25 14.84 -2.42
CA LEU A 75 7.05 14.05 -2.12
C LEU A 75 5.99 14.96 -1.47
N ASP A 76 4.81 15.02 -2.08
CA ASP A 76 3.69 15.84 -1.61
C ASP A 76 2.45 15.01 -1.24
N THR A 77 1.46 15.67 -0.63
CA THR A 77 0.22 15.03 -0.20
C THR A 77 -0.55 14.41 -1.37
N ALA A 78 -0.52 15.04 -2.54
CA ALA A 78 -1.23 14.55 -3.73
C ALA A 78 -0.66 13.23 -4.26
N SER A 79 0.66 13.06 -4.17
CA SER A 79 1.37 11.85 -4.59
C SER A 79 1.39 10.76 -3.52
N ALA A 80 1.28 11.14 -2.23
CA ALA A 80 1.32 10.20 -1.11
C ALA A 80 -0.06 9.70 -0.67
N VAL A 81 -1.08 10.57 -0.65
CA VAL A 81 -2.42 10.30 -0.07
C VAL A 81 -3.47 10.05 -1.16
N TYR A 82 -3.82 11.07 -1.95
CA TYR A 82 -4.77 10.92 -3.07
C TYR A 82 -4.69 12.12 -4.01
N GLU A 83 -5.17 11.93 -5.24
CA GLU A 83 -5.47 13.02 -6.17
C GLU A 83 -6.87 12.83 -6.78
N TRP A 84 -7.47 13.91 -7.28
CA TRP A 84 -8.71 13.85 -8.04
C TRP A 84 -8.43 13.58 -9.50
N ASN A 85 -9.20 12.66 -10.10
CA ASN A 85 -9.17 12.40 -11.53
C ASN A 85 -9.95 13.48 -12.30
N TYR A 86 -9.33 14.65 -12.45
CA TYR A 86 -9.95 15.77 -13.15
C TYR A 86 -10.32 15.44 -14.59
N ALA A 87 -9.55 14.59 -15.28
CA ALA A 87 -9.86 14.19 -16.65
C ALA A 87 -11.21 13.43 -16.71
N ALA A 88 -11.43 12.48 -15.80
CA ALA A 88 -12.69 11.76 -15.72
C ALA A 88 -13.85 12.66 -15.26
N GLN A 89 -13.63 13.56 -14.30
CA GLN A 89 -14.63 14.54 -13.88
C GLN A 89 -15.09 15.43 -15.05
N MET A 90 -14.14 15.90 -15.88
CA MET A 90 -14.48 16.74 -17.04
C MET A 90 -15.27 15.97 -18.11
N ILE A 91 -15.04 14.67 -18.27
CA ILE A 91 -15.85 13.82 -19.16
C ILE A 91 -17.28 13.73 -18.64
N GLU A 92 -17.45 13.47 -17.34
CA GLU A 92 -18.77 13.38 -16.71
C GLU A 92 -19.57 14.68 -16.86
N ILE A 93 -18.93 15.83 -16.63
CA ILE A 93 -19.56 17.15 -16.79
C ILE A 93 -20.07 17.33 -18.23
N ARG A 94 -19.26 16.97 -19.25
CA ARG A 94 -19.65 17.11 -20.66
C ARG A 94 -20.80 16.19 -21.05
N LEU A 95 -20.83 14.96 -20.51
CA LEU A 95 -21.93 14.03 -20.73
C LEU A 95 -23.23 14.57 -20.11
N ALA A 96 -23.16 15.05 -18.86
CA ALA A 96 -24.30 15.65 -18.17
C ALA A 96 -24.82 16.90 -18.91
N GLU A 97 -23.94 17.74 -19.44
CA GLU A 97 -24.31 18.90 -20.27
C GLU A 97 -25.01 18.48 -21.57
N ALA A 98 -24.53 17.43 -22.23
CA ALA A 98 -25.12 16.90 -23.47
C ALA A 98 -26.50 16.25 -23.24
N GLU A 99 -26.72 15.65 -22.07
CA GLU A 99 -27.99 15.06 -21.65
C GLU A 99 -29.00 16.09 -21.13
N GLY A 100 -28.59 17.36 -20.99
CA GLY A 100 -29.47 18.44 -20.53
C GLY A 100 -29.71 18.44 -19.01
N VAL A 101 -28.84 17.78 -18.24
CA VAL A 101 -28.90 17.79 -16.77
C VAL A 101 -28.68 19.23 -16.29
N SER A 102 -29.69 19.80 -15.64
CA SER A 102 -29.71 21.21 -15.20
C SER A 102 -29.52 21.38 -13.69
N ASP A 103 -29.56 20.29 -12.92
CA ASP A 103 -29.26 20.32 -11.49
C ASP A 103 -27.74 20.37 -11.25
N ARG A 104 -27.22 21.60 -11.20
CA ARG A 104 -25.81 21.87 -10.88
C ARG A 104 -25.40 21.39 -9.49
N GLN A 105 -26.35 21.28 -8.55
CA GLN A 105 -26.05 20.94 -7.18
C GLN A 105 -25.86 19.43 -7.02
N GLU A 106 -26.67 18.62 -7.71
CA GLU A 106 -26.45 17.18 -7.84
C GLU A 106 -25.16 16.88 -8.61
N LEU A 107 -24.96 17.52 -9.77
CA LEU A 107 -23.73 17.32 -10.56
C LEU A 107 -22.46 17.64 -9.77
N GLY A 108 -22.46 18.74 -9.00
CA GLY A 108 -21.32 19.12 -8.16
C GLY A 108 -20.99 18.11 -7.06
N ARG A 109 -22.00 17.48 -6.43
CA ARG A 109 -21.77 16.42 -5.45
C ARG A 109 -21.25 15.15 -6.11
N ASP A 110 -21.75 14.85 -7.29
CA ASP A 110 -21.47 13.61 -7.99
C ASP A 110 -20.03 13.57 -8.53
N ILE A 111 -19.50 14.70 -9.01
CA ILE A 111 -18.11 14.82 -9.49
C ILE A 111 -17.07 14.80 -8.36
N PHE A 112 -17.42 15.21 -7.14
CA PHE A 112 -16.52 15.16 -5.96
C PHE A 112 -16.83 13.96 -5.05
N SER A 113 -16.84 12.77 -5.64
CA SER A 113 -17.11 11.50 -4.97
C SER A 113 -15.93 10.52 -5.09
N GLU A 114 -15.89 9.50 -4.22
CA GLU A 114 -14.77 8.55 -4.18
C GLU A 114 -14.46 7.86 -5.51
N ARG A 115 -15.42 7.77 -6.44
CA ARG A 115 -15.21 7.19 -7.78
C ARG A 115 -14.19 7.96 -8.62
N PHE A 116 -13.96 9.23 -8.32
CA PHE A 116 -12.95 10.07 -8.97
C PHE A 116 -11.67 10.22 -8.15
N LEU A 117 -11.55 9.58 -6.99
CA LEU A 117 -10.32 9.60 -6.21
C LEU A 117 -9.33 8.57 -6.76
N ILE A 118 -8.18 9.05 -7.20
CA ILE A 118 -7.01 8.21 -7.43
C ILE A 118 -6.33 8.03 -6.08
N ARG A 119 -6.53 6.85 -5.49
CA ARG A 119 -5.96 6.48 -4.19
C ARG A 119 -4.45 6.25 -4.33
N ARG A 120 -3.65 6.93 -3.52
CA ARG A 120 -2.18 6.72 -3.43
C ARG A 120 -1.84 5.80 -2.24
N PRO A 121 -0.57 5.40 -2.05
CA PRO A 121 -0.22 4.36 -1.09
C PRO A 121 -0.72 4.60 0.34
N LEU A 122 -0.75 5.85 0.83
CA LEU A 122 -1.23 6.12 2.19
C LEU A 122 -2.75 5.97 2.34
N LEU A 123 -3.55 6.45 1.37
CA LEU A 123 -5.00 6.26 1.43
C LEU A 123 -5.37 4.78 1.26
N GLN A 124 -4.66 4.04 0.40
CA GLN A 124 -4.82 2.58 0.27
C GLN A 124 -4.52 1.86 1.60
N ALA A 125 -3.50 2.31 2.35
CA ALA A 125 -3.15 1.70 3.64
C ALA A 125 -4.19 1.98 4.74
N LEU A 126 -4.83 3.16 4.70
CA LEU A 126 -5.85 3.57 5.68
C LEU A 126 -7.25 3.03 5.36
N SER A 127 -7.50 2.69 4.10
CA SER A 127 -8.77 2.14 3.61
C SER A 127 -8.51 0.79 2.93
N PRO A 128 -8.13 -0.26 3.69
CA PRO A 128 -7.90 -1.57 3.11
C PRO A 128 -9.20 -2.08 2.49
N ASP A 129 -9.14 -2.47 1.21
CA ASP A 129 -10.25 -3.14 0.53
C ASP A 129 -10.58 -4.42 1.30
N VAL A 130 -11.83 -4.55 1.77
CA VAL A 130 -12.34 -5.68 2.54
C VAL A 130 -12.62 -6.88 1.65
#